data_AF-A0A7W0ZQW9-F1
#
_entry.id   AF-A0A7W0ZQW9-F1
#
_cell.length_a   1.000
_cell.length_b   1.000
_cell.length_c   1.000
_cell.angle_alpha   90.00
_cell.angle_beta   90.00
_cell.angle_gamma   90.00
#
_symmetry.space_group_name_H-M   'P 1'
#
loop_
_entity.id
_entity.type
_entity.pdbx_description
1 polymer ?
#
loop_
_entity_poly.entity_id
_entity_poly.type
_entity_poly.pdbx_seq_one_letter_code
_entity_poly.pdbx_strand_id
1 'polypeptide(L)' 'MLANMGDERVAAVLAVAGAATASLRRLDDQTAFMAASDPETFRRMAEPANIASGVVTLDLSPFAFVTLDIAMTLA' A
#
# COMPACT_ATOMS: atom_id res chain seq x y z
N MET A 1 -5.79 2.73 -1.98
CA MET A 1 -5.13 1.83 -2.96
C MET A 1 -4.34 2.69 -3.92
N LEU A 2 -3.12 2.26 -4.27
CA LEU A 2 -2.29 2.87 -5.31
C LEU A 2 -2.01 1.81 -6.37
N ALA A 3 -2.03 2.22 -7.63
CA ALA A 3 -1.83 1.32 -8.76
C ALA A 3 -1.03 2.02 -9.85
N ASN A 4 -0.11 1.29 -10.47
CA ASN A 4 0.52 1.67 -11.71
C ASN A 4 -0.08 0.80 -12.81
N MET A 5 -0.83 1.40 -13.73
CA MET A 5 -1.44 0.70 -14.88
C MET A 5 -0.61 0.86 -16.17
N GLY A 6 0.56 1.50 -16.08
CA GLY A 6 1.47 1.71 -17.20
C GLY A 6 2.54 0.63 -17.28
N ASP A 7 3.31 0.70 -18.37
CA ASP A 7 4.44 -0.16 -18.71
C ASP A 7 5.80 0.39 -18.21
N GLU A 8 5.82 1.59 -17.62
CA GLU A 8 6.99 2.21 -16.99
C GLU A 8 6.88 2.23 -15.46
N ARG A 9 8.01 2.38 -14.76
CA ARG A 9 8.02 2.58 -13.30
C ARG A 9 7.52 3.98 -12.97
N VAL A 10 6.66 4.10 -11.96
CA VAL A 10 6.13 5.39 -11.49
C VAL A 10 6.34 5.57 -9.99
N ALA A 11 6.62 6.80 -9.58
CA ALA A 11 6.56 7.20 -8.18
C ALA A 11 5.12 7.63 -7.85
N ALA A 12 4.37 6.75 -7.18
CA ALA A 12 3.02 7.04 -6.72
C ALA A 12 3.07 7.80 -5.39
N VAL A 13 2.30 8.88 -5.29
CA VAL A 13 2.29 9.78 -4.14
C VAL A 13 0.88 9.85 -3.56
N LEU A 14 0.76 9.69 -2.25
CA LEU A 14 -0.49 9.82 -1.52
C LEU A 14 -0.31 10.76 -0.32
N ALA A 15 -1.08 11.85 -0.30
CA ALA A 15 -1.16 12.72 0.86
C ALA A 15 -2.03 12.09 1.96
N VAL A 16 -1.48 11.99 3.17
CA VAL A 16 -2.08 11.33 4.35
C VAL A 16 -1.92 12.22 5.59
N ALA A 17 -2.41 13.46 5.50
CA ALA A 17 -2.31 14.42 6.59
C ALA A 17 -2.95 13.87 7.88
N GLY A 18 -2.21 13.92 9.00
CA GLY A 18 -2.68 13.40 10.29
C GLY A 18 -2.58 11.87 10.46
N ALA A 19 -1.95 11.16 9.52
CA ALA A 19 -1.65 9.74 9.69
C ALA A 19 -0.53 9.54 10.73
N ALA A 20 -0.78 8.64 11.69
CA ALA A 20 0.21 8.18 12.65
C ALA A 20 1.09 7.09 12.05
N THR A 21 0.46 6.12 11.39
CA THR A 21 1.13 4.98 10.76
C THR A 21 0.43 4.61 9.47
N ALA A 22 1.18 4.02 8.55
CA ALA A 22 0.64 3.38 7.36
C ALA A 22 1.30 2.02 7.19
N SER A 23 0.53 1.06 6.71
CA SER A 23 1.04 -0.24 6.30
C SER A 23 0.56 -0.53 4.88
N LEU A 24 1.38 -1.24 4.13
CA LEU A 24 1.13 -1.55 2.73
C LEU A 24 1.19 -3.06 2.49
N ARG A 25 0.50 -3.50 1.44
CA ARG A 25 0.63 -4.86 0.89
C ARG A 25 0.60 -4.77 -0.62
N ARG A 26 1.59 -5.39 -1.26
CA ARG A 26 1.62 -5.55 -2.72
C ARG A 26 0.59 -6.61 -3.11
N LEU A 27 -0.07 -6.37 -4.22
CA LEU A 27 -1.01 -7.29 -4.83
C LEU A 27 -0.42 -7.83 -6.14
N ASP A 28 -0.35 -9.14 -6.20
CA ASP A 28 -0.12 -10.00 -7.36
C ASP A 28 -1.18 -11.12 -7.34
N ASP A 29 -1.16 -11.99 -8.34
CA ASP A 29 -2.15 -13.06 -8.45
C ASP A 29 -2.19 -13.96 -7.20
N GLN A 30 -1.03 -14.23 -6.60
CA GLN A 30 -0.91 -15.08 -5.41
C GLN A 30 -1.51 -14.40 -4.17
N THR A 31 -1.13 -13.16 -3.92
CA THR A 31 -1.57 -12.38 -2.75
C THR A 31 -3.02 -11.94 -2.87
N ALA A 32 -3.53 -11.69 -4.09
CA ALA A 32 -4.95 -11.46 -4.34
C ALA A 32 -5.78 -12.72 -4.08
N PHE A 33 -5.32 -13.88 -4.56
CA PHE A 33 -5.95 -15.16 -4.22
C PHE A 33 -5.94 -15.38 -2.71
N MET A 34 -4.80 -15.12 -2.05
CA MET A 34 -4.67 -15.26 -0.59
C MET A 34 -5.59 -14.30 0.16
N ALA A 35 -5.75 -13.06 -0.29
CA ALA A 35 -6.69 -12.12 0.31
C ALA A 35 -8.15 -12.64 0.27
N ALA A 36 -8.50 -13.41 -0.76
CA ALA A 36 -9.83 -14.03 -0.89
C ALA A 36 -9.96 -15.34 -0.11
N SER A 37 -8.93 -16.18 -0.07
CA SER A 37 -8.99 -17.53 0.52
C SER A 37 -8.54 -17.61 1.98
N ASP A 38 -7.60 -16.78 2.40
CA ASP A 38 -7.05 -16.68 3.76
C ASP A 38 -6.74 -15.20 4.13
N PRO A 39 -7.77 -14.42 4.50
CA PRO A 39 -7.61 -13.00 4.79
C PRO A 39 -6.74 -12.69 6.01
N GLU A 40 -6.56 -13.63 6.94
CA GLU A 40 -5.71 -13.42 8.12
C GLU A 40 -4.24 -13.52 7.78
N THR A 41 -3.85 -14.50 6.98
CA THR A 41 -2.49 -14.59 6.47
C THR A 41 -2.17 -13.39 5.58
N PHE A 42 -3.07 -13.00 4.68
CA PHE A 42 -2.90 -11.78 3.90
C PHE A 42 -2.70 -10.54 4.78
N ARG A 43 -3.54 -10.35 5.82
CA ARG A 43 -3.39 -9.21 6.75
C ARG A 43 -2.02 -9.17 7.44
N ARG A 44 -1.45 -10.33 7.77
CA ARG A 44 -0.12 -10.45 8.40
C ARG A 44 1.06 -10.16 7.48
N MET A 45 0.85 -10.13 6.15
CA MET A 45 1.88 -9.73 5.18
C MET A 45 2.10 -8.22 5.09
N ALA A 46 1.46 -7.44 5.95
CA ALA A 46 1.61 -5.99 5.96
C ALA A 46 3.05 -5.56 6.22
N GLU A 47 3.56 -4.67 5.38
CA GLU A 47 4.85 -4.00 5.57
C GLU A 47 4.62 -2.55 6.00
N PRO A 48 5.47 -1.96 6.84
CA PRO A 48 5.36 -0.55 7.19
C PRO A 48 5.59 0.33 5.96
N ALA A 49 4.70 1.30 5.74
CA ALA A 49 4.88 2.33 4.73
C ALA A 49 5.56 3.56 5.34
N ASN A 50 6.55 4.11 4.67
CA ASN A 50 7.20 5.33 5.12
C ASN A 50 6.27 6.54 4.90
N ILE A 51 6.04 7.32 5.96
CA ILE A 51 5.32 8.60 5.90
C ILE A 51 6.34 9.70 6.17
N ALA A 52 6.60 10.53 5.16
CA ALA A 52 7.47 11.70 5.28
C ALA A 52 6.62 12.96 5.08
N SER A 53 6.58 13.85 6.08
CA SER A 53 5.82 15.11 6.03
C SER A 53 4.35 14.93 5.62
N GLY A 54 3.70 13.87 6.12
CA GLY A 54 2.29 13.58 5.80
C GLY A 54 2.08 13.02 4.39
N VAL A 55 3.12 12.49 3.75
CA VAL A 55 3.06 11.93 2.40
C VAL A 55 3.65 10.52 2.41
N VAL A 56 2.96 9.59 1.75
CA VAL A 56 3.51 8.28 1.38
C VAL A 56 3.92 8.34 -0.07
N THR A 57 5.17 7.97 -0.35
CA THR A 57 5.71 7.83 -1.70
C THR A 57 6.12 6.37 -1.91
N LEU A 58 5.66 5.77 -3.00
CA LEU A 58 5.97 4.40 -3.37
C LEU A 58 6.44 4.32 -4.82
N ASP A 59 7.57 3.66 -5.04
CA ASP A 59 8.01 3.27 -6.38
C ASP A 59 7.25 2.02 -6.81
N LEU A 60 6.36 2.18 -7.79
CA LEU A 60 5.56 1.10 -8.35
C LEU A 60 6.17 0.63 -9.67
N SER A 61 6.50 -0.67 -9.73
CA SER A 61 6.81 -1.34 -10.98
C SER A 61 5.63 -1.26 -11.97
N PRO A 62 5.87 -1.47 -13.28
CA PRO A 62 4.80 -1.61 -14.27
C PRO A 62 3.70 -2.56 -13.80
N PHE A 63 2.45 -2.20 -14.03
CA PHE A 63 1.25 -3.00 -13.68
C PHE A 63 1.12 -3.42 -12.20
N ALA A 64 1.83 -2.74 -11.28
CA ALA A 64 1.80 -3.08 -9.86
C ALA A 64 0.61 -2.46 -9.10
N PHE A 65 0.04 -3.22 -8.16
CA PHE A 65 -1.03 -2.78 -7.27
C PHE A 65 -0.59 -2.87 -5.81
N VAL A 66 -0.99 -1.88 -5.00
CA VAL A 66 -0.68 -1.85 -3.56
C VAL A 66 -1.91 -1.38 -2.77
N THR A 67 -2.26 -2.14 -1.74
CA THR A 67 -3.22 -1.72 -0.71
C THR A 67 -2.49 -0.97 0.40
N LEU A 68 -3.13 0.05 0.97
CA LEU A 68 -2.61 0.79 2.12
C LEU A 68 -3.68 0.85 3.18
N ASP A 69 -3.31 0.50 4.41
CA ASP A 69 -4.07 0.78 5.62
C ASP A 69 -3.41 1.95 6.34
N ILE A 70 -4.19 3.01 6.60
CA ILE A 70 -3.71 4.23 7.25
C ILE A 70 -4.40 4.35 8.61
N ALA A 71 -3.61 4.42 9.67
CA ALA A 71 -4.12 4.73 11.01
C ALA A 71 -3.93 6.22 11.26
N MET A 72 -5.02 6.91 11.56
CA MET A 72 -5.02 8.34 11.86
C MET A 72 -4.67 8.56 13.34
N THR A 73 -3.91 9.61 13.63
CA THR A 73 -3.81 10.12 15.00
C THR A 73 -5.13 10.80 15.32
N LEU A 74 -5.87 10.30 16.31
CA LEU A 74 -7.01 11.06 16.84
C LEU A 74 -6.44 12.28 17.57
N ALA A 75 -6.89 13.47 17.17
CA ALA A 75 -6.55 14.74 17.80
C ALA A 75 -7.18 14.87 19.19
#